data_AF-A0A938RCN8-F1
#
_entry.id   AF-A0A938RCN8-F1
#
_cell.length_a   1.000
_cell.length_b   1.000
_cell.length_c   1.000
_cell.angle_alpha   90.00
_cell.angle_beta   90.00
_cell.angle_gamma   90.00
#
_symmetry.space_group_name_H-M   'P 1'
#
loop_
_entity.id
_entity.type
_entity.pdbx_description
1 polymer ?
#
loop_
_entity_poly.entity_id
_entity_poly.type
_entity_poly.pdbx_seq_one_letter_code
_entity_poly.pdbx_strand_id
1 'polypeptide(L)'
;MGITLNRRNFLKRSLLYCASMSAGSHSFGALSHAMPVRGHGAMFYKKGNQNLVYCELCFRRCTIPEGRRGFCRVRENQKGELRSLVYAQPAGLQIDPIELEPMYHMVPGHKNLCVYTASCNFRCKHCQNWTISQSAPEQIRSFKSTPEEIVQESIKQGCRSISHSINEPTIFFELMYDVVRIAKKKGLLTLCHTNGGMAREPMIELLKFLDGVTVDLKSFSPKFYQDISEAKIEPVLGTLKTIRQSGKHLEIVNLVIPTLNDDLNDIRKMCQWIAQNLGQETPIHFTRFSPQYKMTHLPHTPIRILEQAMDTAKTEGMKYVYVGNVVGHRANSTYCPRCNKRLIERSHFIMLKNHIKNGCCPNCNEKIPGVWG
;
A
#
# COMPACT_ATOMS: atom_id res chain seq x y z
N MET A 1 -6.20 37.58 23.61
CA MET A 1 -5.75 38.29 22.39
C MET A 1 -5.44 37.26 21.33
N GLY A 2 -6.36 37.09 20.38
CA GLY A 2 -6.25 36.08 19.32
C GLY A 2 -5.26 36.50 18.24
N ILE A 3 -4.41 35.57 17.81
CA ILE A 3 -3.56 35.74 16.63
C ILE A 3 -4.13 34.85 15.54
N THR A 4 -4.84 35.48 14.61
CA THR A 4 -5.34 34.89 13.36
C THR A 4 -4.17 34.71 12.39
N LEU A 5 -3.82 33.47 12.08
CA LEU A 5 -2.87 33.15 11.01
C LEU A 5 -3.54 33.37 9.63
N ASN A 6 -3.17 34.45 8.95
CA ASN A 6 -3.58 34.75 7.58
C ASN A 6 -2.50 34.28 6.57
N ARG A 7 -2.96 33.70 5.46
CA ARG A 7 -2.27 33.28 4.22
C ARG A 7 -1.12 34.21 3.74
N ARG A 8 -1.17 35.51 4.02
CA ARG A 8 -0.08 36.48 3.70
C ARG A 8 1.19 36.28 4.52
N ASN A 9 1.10 35.82 5.77
CA ASN A 9 2.28 35.62 6.64
C ASN A 9 3.00 34.31 6.36
N PHE A 10 2.32 33.32 5.79
CA PHE A 10 2.92 32.05 5.36
C PHE A 10 3.82 32.26 4.13
N LEU A 11 3.33 32.95 3.10
CA LEU A 11 4.06 33.16 1.84
C LEU A 11 5.33 34.02 1.98
N LYS A 12 5.35 34.98 2.91
CA LYS A 12 6.55 35.81 3.15
C LYS A 12 7.70 35.04 3.78
N ARG A 13 7.43 33.98 4.56
CA ARG A 13 8.48 33.17 5.19
C ARG A 13 9.03 32.08 4.26
N SER A 14 8.27 31.66 3.25
CA SER A 14 8.70 30.64 2.29
C SER A 14 9.65 31.16 1.20
N LEU A 15 9.64 32.47 0.91
CA LEU A 15 10.43 33.07 -0.17
C LEU A 15 11.88 33.43 0.21
N LEU A 16 12.21 33.47 1.51
CA LEU A 16 13.55 33.81 2.00
C LEU A 16 14.53 32.62 2.10
N TYR A 17 14.08 31.40 1.81
CA TYR A 17 14.92 30.20 1.84
C TYR A 17 15.39 29.69 0.46
N CYS A 18 14.95 30.31 -0.63
CA CYS A 18 15.31 29.89 -2.00
C CYS A 18 16.44 30.73 -2.65
N ALA A 19 17.06 31.67 -1.93
CA ALA A 19 18.01 32.63 -2.52
C ALA A 19 19.47 32.49 -2.07
N SER A 20 19.85 31.38 -1.42
CA SER A 20 21.25 31.13 -1.06
C SER A 20 21.59 29.66 -1.24
N MET A 21 22.07 29.29 -2.45
CA MET A 21 23.10 28.27 -2.71
C MET A 21 23.25 28.12 -4.24
N SER A 22 23.89 29.09 -4.88
CA SER A 22 24.36 28.97 -6.27
C SER A 22 25.79 29.50 -6.37
N ALA A 23 26.75 28.64 -6.07
CA ALA A 23 28.14 28.73 -6.52
C ALA A 23 28.86 27.42 -6.15
N GLY A 24 29.27 26.66 -7.16
CA GLY A 24 29.95 25.38 -6.97
C GLY A 24 29.97 24.56 -8.25
N SER A 25 30.59 25.10 -9.30
CA SER A 25 30.95 24.36 -10.51
C SER A 25 32.01 23.31 -10.17
N HIS A 26 31.62 22.03 -10.10
CA HIS A 26 32.55 20.92 -10.15
C HIS A 26 32.27 20.04 -11.36
N SER A 27 33.37 19.80 -12.06
CA SER A 27 33.53 19.14 -13.33
C SER A 27 32.81 17.80 -13.43
N PHE A 28 32.26 17.55 -14.62
CA PHE A 28 31.77 16.26 -15.07
C PHE A 28 32.88 15.20 -14.95
N GLY A 29 32.85 14.45 -13.84
CA GLY A 29 33.57 13.20 -13.67
C GLY A 29 32.80 12.08 -14.35
N ALA A 30 33.53 11.27 -15.11
CA ALA A 30 33.06 10.18 -15.96
C ALA A 30 31.98 9.29 -15.33
N LEU A 31 31.06 8.83 -16.19
CA LEU A 31 30.15 7.70 -15.96
C LEU A 31 30.92 6.55 -15.28
N SER A 32 30.76 6.45 -13.96
CA SER A 32 31.21 5.27 -13.23
C SER A 32 30.41 4.08 -13.77
N HIS A 33 31.09 3.12 -14.36
CA HIS A 33 30.50 1.80 -14.62
C HIS A 33 29.94 1.31 -13.28
N ALA A 34 28.61 1.25 -13.17
CA ALA A 34 27.94 0.75 -11.99
C ALA A 34 28.47 -0.66 -11.72
N MET A 35 29.23 -0.83 -10.63
CA MET A 35 29.67 -2.16 -10.23
C MET A 35 28.43 -3.05 -10.06
N PRO A 36 28.46 -4.31 -10.52
CA PRO A 36 27.32 -5.21 -10.38
C PRO A 36 26.98 -5.35 -8.89
N VAL A 37 25.79 -4.88 -8.52
CA VAL A 37 25.26 -5.03 -7.17
C VAL A 37 25.16 -6.52 -6.88
N ARG A 38 25.98 -7.04 -5.97
CA ARG A 38 25.81 -8.40 -5.45
C ARG A 38 24.49 -8.44 -4.67
N GLY A 39 23.43 -8.92 -5.30
CA GLY A 39 22.10 -9.00 -4.69
C GLY A 39 22.01 -10.08 -3.60
N HIS A 40 21.03 -9.93 -2.71
CA HIS A 40 20.72 -10.91 -1.67
C HIS A 40 20.02 -12.15 -2.29
N GLY A 41 20.21 -13.34 -1.71
CA GLY A 41 19.53 -14.56 -2.21
C GLY A 41 18.02 -14.42 -2.16
N ALA A 42 17.31 -14.63 -3.27
CA ALA A 42 15.86 -14.53 -3.31
C ALA A 42 15.19 -15.85 -2.89
N MET A 43 14.00 -15.77 -2.33
CA MET A 43 13.13 -16.89 -1.99
C MET A 43 12.10 -17.14 -3.09
N PHE A 44 11.46 -18.32 -3.05
CA PHE A 44 10.36 -18.73 -3.94
C PHE A 44 10.72 -18.74 -5.42
N TYR A 45 11.66 -19.61 -5.78
CA TYR A 45 12.01 -19.92 -7.16
C TYR A 45 12.50 -21.35 -7.30
N LYS A 46 12.45 -21.87 -8.52
CA LYS A 46 13.05 -23.16 -8.90
C LYS A 46 14.20 -22.94 -9.87
N LYS A 47 15.25 -23.74 -9.73
CA LYS A 47 16.33 -23.82 -10.70
C LYS A 47 15.89 -24.72 -11.85
N GLY A 48 16.20 -24.30 -13.08
CA GLY A 48 16.00 -25.06 -14.31
C GLY A 48 17.33 -25.43 -14.96
N ASN A 49 17.25 -26.02 -16.15
CA ASN A 49 18.42 -26.39 -16.95
C ASN A 49 19.15 -25.13 -17.47
N GLN A 50 20.46 -25.25 -17.73
CA GLN A 50 21.28 -24.16 -18.31
C GLN A 50 21.17 -22.84 -17.53
N ASN A 51 21.27 -22.92 -16.19
CA ASN A 51 21.15 -21.77 -15.28
C ASN A 51 19.82 -21.00 -15.38
N LEU A 52 18.78 -21.56 -16.00
CA LEU A 52 17.46 -20.94 -16.05
C LEU A 52 16.83 -20.88 -14.65
N VAL A 53 16.03 -19.84 -14.37
CA VAL A 53 15.28 -19.71 -13.11
C VAL A 53 13.80 -19.53 -13.38
N TYR A 54 12.96 -20.25 -12.63
CA TYR A 54 11.51 -20.07 -12.61
C TYR A 54 11.11 -19.36 -11.31
N CYS A 55 10.77 -18.07 -11.39
CA CYS A 55 10.34 -17.28 -10.23
C CYS A 55 8.89 -17.60 -9.88
N GLU A 56 8.64 -17.98 -8.63
CA GLU A 56 7.34 -18.43 -8.14
C GLU A 56 6.69 -17.42 -7.17
N LEU A 57 7.31 -16.27 -6.96
CA LEU A 57 6.89 -15.27 -5.98
C LEU A 57 5.51 -14.64 -6.24
N CYS A 58 5.15 -14.42 -7.50
CA CYS A 58 3.95 -13.63 -7.85
C CYS A 58 3.24 -14.17 -9.07
N PHE A 59 2.06 -13.62 -9.36
CA PHE A 59 1.20 -14.03 -10.47
C PHE A 59 1.89 -14.05 -11.86
N ARG A 60 3.01 -13.34 -12.02
CA ARG A 60 3.77 -13.26 -13.28
C ARG A 60 4.47 -14.57 -13.65
N ARG A 61 4.83 -15.41 -12.66
CA ARG A 61 5.55 -16.69 -12.86
C ARG A 61 6.70 -16.58 -13.89
N CYS A 62 7.59 -15.61 -13.72
CA CYS A 62 8.61 -15.30 -14.72
C CYS A 62 9.62 -16.46 -14.89
N THR A 63 9.93 -16.78 -16.14
CA THR A 63 11.10 -17.58 -16.54
C THR A 63 12.25 -16.64 -16.88
N ILE A 64 13.37 -16.75 -16.16
CA ILE A 64 14.46 -15.76 -16.17
C ILE A 64 15.77 -16.45 -16.58
N PRO A 65 16.27 -16.19 -17.80
CA PRO A 65 17.59 -16.67 -18.23
C PRO A 65 18.74 -16.07 -17.40
N GLU A 66 19.90 -16.70 -17.43
CA GLU A 66 21.11 -16.18 -16.77
C GLU A 66 21.42 -14.74 -17.23
N GLY A 67 21.79 -13.88 -16.28
CA GLY A 67 22.12 -12.47 -16.55
C GLY A 67 20.91 -11.60 -16.87
N ARG A 68 19.68 -12.14 -16.80
CA ARG A 68 18.43 -11.40 -17.05
C ARG A 68 17.66 -11.15 -15.76
N ARG A 69 16.70 -10.24 -15.86
CA ARG A 69 15.80 -9.86 -14.77
C ARG A 69 14.37 -10.27 -15.05
N GLY A 70 13.62 -10.55 -13.99
CA GLY A 70 12.18 -10.72 -14.06
C GLY A 70 11.46 -9.40 -14.39
N PHE A 71 10.15 -9.48 -14.64
CA PHE A 71 9.32 -8.33 -15.02
C PHE A 71 9.42 -7.16 -14.02
N CYS A 72 9.58 -7.45 -12.73
CA CYS A 72 9.72 -6.43 -11.70
C CYS A 72 11.08 -5.70 -11.73
N ARG A 73 12.05 -6.10 -12.54
CA ARG A 73 13.40 -5.50 -12.67
C ARG A 73 14.26 -5.51 -11.40
N VAL A 74 13.78 -6.07 -10.30
CA VAL A 74 14.54 -6.16 -9.03
C VAL A 74 14.94 -7.60 -8.68
N ARG A 75 14.55 -8.57 -9.50
CA ARG A 75 14.94 -9.97 -9.37
C ARG A 75 15.79 -10.38 -10.54
N GLU A 76 17.05 -10.68 -10.29
CA GLU A 76 18.06 -10.99 -11.30
C GLU A 76 18.57 -12.40 -11.13
N ASN A 77 18.69 -13.14 -12.23
CA ASN A 77 19.29 -14.47 -12.21
C ASN A 77 20.81 -14.35 -12.38
N GLN A 78 21.55 -14.67 -11.32
CA GLN A 78 23.01 -14.68 -11.30
C GLN A 78 23.49 -16.13 -11.21
N LYS A 79 23.94 -16.70 -12.35
CA LYS A 79 24.46 -18.08 -12.44
C LYS A 79 23.51 -19.15 -11.90
N GLY A 80 22.22 -19.06 -12.23
CA GLY A 80 21.19 -19.99 -11.77
C GLY A 80 20.67 -19.71 -10.36
N GLU A 81 21.07 -18.60 -9.74
CA GLU A 81 20.59 -18.16 -8.45
C GLU A 81 19.81 -16.85 -8.59
N LEU A 82 18.54 -16.88 -8.17
CA LEU A 82 17.74 -15.66 -8.16
C LEU A 82 18.19 -14.76 -7.02
N ARG A 83 18.49 -13.50 -7.33
CA ARG A 83 18.92 -12.48 -6.38
C ARG A 83 17.95 -11.31 -6.35
N SER A 84 17.68 -10.79 -5.16
CA SER A 84 16.97 -9.53 -4.94
C SER A 84 17.96 -8.36 -4.96
N LEU A 85 17.72 -7.39 -5.82
CA LEU A 85 18.54 -6.18 -5.97
C LEU A 85 18.14 -5.05 -5.01
N VAL A 86 17.04 -5.22 -4.27
CA VAL A 86 16.47 -4.19 -3.37
C VAL A 86 16.47 -4.62 -1.90
N TYR A 87 17.09 -5.75 -1.56
CA TYR A 87 17.27 -6.15 -0.17
C TYR A 87 18.24 -5.19 0.54
N ALA A 88 17.85 -4.73 1.73
CA ALA A 88 18.58 -3.73 2.52
C ALA A 88 18.90 -2.42 1.75
N GLN A 89 18.08 -2.12 0.73
CA GLN A 89 18.21 -0.95 -0.14
C GLN A 89 16.85 -0.25 -0.31
N PRO A 90 16.16 0.15 0.79
CA PRO A 90 14.93 0.93 0.66
C PRO A 90 15.15 2.20 -0.15
N ALA A 91 14.15 2.55 -0.95
CA ALA A 91 14.09 3.85 -1.63
C ALA A 91 13.66 4.96 -0.67
N GLY A 92 12.95 4.60 0.41
CA GLY A 92 12.65 5.50 1.51
C GLY A 92 12.00 4.80 2.70
N LEU A 93 12.02 5.50 3.82
CA LEU A 93 11.33 5.17 5.06
C LEU A 93 10.48 6.40 5.42
N GLN A 94 9.17 6.26 5.43
CA GLN A 94 8.24 7.37 5.66
C GLN A 94 7.46 7.16 6.95
N ILE A 95 7.32 8.20 7.77
CA ILE A 95 6.54 8.13 9.01
C ILE A 95 5.25 8.88 8.81
N ASP A 96 4.14 8.18 8.89
CA ASP A 96 2.81 8.72 8.65
C ASP A 96 1.81 8.17 9.67
N PRO A 97 0.65 8.84 9.84
CA PRO A 97 -0.47 8.22 10.53
C PRO A 97 -0.92 6.95 9.79
N ILE A 98 -1.36 5.93 10.53
CA ILE A 98 -1.88 4.67 9.97
C ILE A 98 -3.02 4.88 8.96
N GLU A 99 -3.76 5.98 9.09
CA GLU A 99 -4.81 6.37 8.15
C GLU A 99 -4.30 6.61 6.72
N LEU A 100 -3.01 6.88 6.51
CA LEU A 100 -2.42 7.02 5.17
C LEU A 100 -2.18 5.65 4.48
N GLU A 101 -2.12 4.55 5.25
CA GLU A 101 -2.04 3.15 4.74
C GLU A 101 -3.42 2.49 4.54
N PRO A 102 -4.43 3.32 4.26
CA PRO A 102 -5.87 3.10 4.50
C PRO A 102 -6.26 1.97 5.47
N MET A 103 -5.70 1.95 6.68
CA MET A 103 -6.01 0.95 7.70
C MET A 103 -6.77 1.55 8.89
N TYR A 104 -8.06 1.82 8.67
CA TYR A 104 -8.88 2.59 9.61
C TYR A 104 -9.31 1.79 10.84
N HIS A 105 -9.14 0.47 10.83
CA HIS A 105 -9.47 -0.44 11.92
C HIS A 105 -8.21 -1.11 12.49
N MET A 106 -7.06 -0.42 12.44
CA MET A 106 -5.79 -0.86 13.02
C MET A 106 -5.21 0.22 13.94
N VAL A 107 -5.58 0.18 15.22
CA VAL A 107 -5.14 1.11 16.27
C VAL A 107 -5.13 2.58 15.79
N PRO A 108 -6.28 3.19 15.48
CA PRO A 108 -6.33 4.47 14.78
C PRO A 108 -5.52 5.60 15.39
N GLY A 109 -4.94 6.45 14.54
CA GLY A 109 -4.15 7.63 14.91
C GLY A 109 -2.71 7.37 15.37
N HIS A 110 -2.23 6.12 15.39
CA HIS A 110 -0.83 5.83 15.72
C HIS A 110 0.12 6.15 14.55
N LYS A 111 1.40 6.38 14.87
CA LYS A 111 2.48 6.51 13.89
C LYS A 111 2.88 5.16 13.31
N ASN A 112 2.96 5.08 11.99
CA ASN A 112 3.42 3.94 11.22
C ASN A 112 4.72 4.31 10.48
N LEU A 113 5.69 3.39 10.44
CA LEU A 113 6.85 3.49 9.54
C LEU A 113 6.57 2.71 8.25
N CYS A 114 6.44 3.39 7.13
CA CYS A 114 6.26 2.80 5.81
C CYS A 114 7.60 2.57 5.10
N VAL A 115 7.84 1.33 4.68
CA VAL A 115 9.03 0.89 3.94
C VAL A 115 8.66 0.65 2.48
N TYR A 116 9.47 1.18 1.55
CA TYR A 116 9.27 0.96 0.12
C TYR A 116 10.58 0.92 -0.66
N THR A 117 10.53 0.32 -1.85
CA THR A 117 11.71 0.12 -2.72
C THR A 117 11.45 0.61 -4.14
N ALA A 118 12.44 0.43 -5.02
CA ALA A 118 12.27 0.66 -6.45
C ALA A 118 11.34 -0.37 -7.10
N SER A 119 10.70 0.06 -8.20
CA SER A 119 9.96 -0.78 -9.15
C SER A 119 8.66 -1.40 -8.63
N CYS A 120 8.01 -2.22 -9.45
CA CYS A 120 6.75 -2.91 -9.15
C CYS A 120 6.54 -4.08 -10.13
N ASN A 121 5.70 -5.06 -9.79
CA ASN A 121 5.28 -6.14 -10.72
C ASN A 121 3.94 -5.84 -11.44
N PHE A 122 3.31 -4.69 -11.15
CA PHE A 122 2.21 -4.08 -11.90
C PHE A 122 2.71 -2.91 -12.77
N ARG A 123 1.92 -2.52 -13.77
CA ARG A 123 2.14 -1.33 -14.63
C ARG A 123 0.91 -0.44 -14.66
N CYS A 124 0.37 -0.13 -13.48
CA CYS A 124 -0.80 0.72 -13.33
C CYS A 124 -0.59 2.10 -13.99
N LYS A 125 -1.37 2.39 -15.04
CA LYS A 125 -1.33 3.67 -15.76
C LYS A 125 -1.74 4.87 -14.89
N HIS A 126 -2.41 4.63 -13.76
CA HIS A 126 -2.86 5.62 -12.78
C HIS A 126 -1.97 5.72 -11.53
N CYS A 127 -0.81 5.06 -11.48
CA CYS A 127 0.00 4.99 -10.27
C CYS A 127 0.42 6.39 -9.78
N GLN A 128 0.06 6.74 -8.54
CA GLN A 128 0.42 8.02 -7.91
C GLN A 128 1.91 8.06 -7.54
N ASN A 129 2.52 6.90 -7.29
CA ASN A 129 3.94 6.75 -6.95
C ASN A 129 4.75 6.24 -8.16
N TRP A 130 4.39 6.64 -9.37
CA TRP A 130 4.96 6.08 -10.60
C TRP A 130 6.46 6.34 -10.74
N THR A 131 6.99 7.45 -10.19
CA THR A 131 8.42 7.76 -10.17
C THR A 131 9.24 6.74 -9.37
N ILE A 132 8.61 6.03 -8.43
CA ILE A 132 9.21 4.95 -7.63
C ILE A 132 8.90 3.61 -8.29
N SER A 133 7.61 3.33 -8.48
CA SER A 133 7.12 2.01 -8.90
C SER A 133 7.44 1.66 -10.35
N GLN A 134 7.67 2.65 -11.20
CA GLN A 134 8.01 2.46 -12.62
C GLN A 134 9.49 2.69 -12.91
N SER A 135 10.31 2.95 -11.90
CA SER A 135 11.77 3.05 -12.01
C SER A 135 12.46 1.71 -11.74
N ALA A 136 13.51 1.41 -12.51
CA ALA A 136 14.45 0.34 -12.19
C ALA A 136 15.26 0.70 -10.94
N PRO A 137 15.83 -0.27 -10.20
CA PRO A 137 16.59 0.02 -8.98
C PRO A 137 17.76 0.99 -9.20
N GLU A 138 18.36 1.04 -10.39
CA GLU A 138 19.46 1.95 -10.72
C GLU A 138 18.99 3.38 -11.03
N GLN A 139 17.70 3.58 -11.27
CA GLN A 139 17.12 4.87 -11.68
C GLN A 139 16.60 5.70 -10.51
N ILE A 140 16.57 5.13 -9.32
CA ILE A 140 16.10 5.80 -8.10
C ILE A 140 17.15 5.67 -7.02
N ARG A 141 17.26 6.71 -6.18
CA ARG A 141 18.13 6.67 -5.02
C ARG A 141 17.61 5.65 -4.01
N SER A 142 18.49 4.77 -3.56
CA SER A 142 18.29 3.93 -2.38
C SER A 142 19.28 4.29 -1.29
N PHE A 143 18.98 3.84 -0.07
CA PHE A 143 19.86 3.99 1.08
C PHE A 143 20.12 2.59 1.65
N LYS A 144 21.34 2.37 2.14
CA LYS A 144 21.64 1.13 2.86
C LYS A 144 20.92 1.18 4.20
N SER A 145 20.05 0.20 4.45
CA SER A 145 19.43 0.01 5.75
C SER A 145 19.06 -1.46 5.93
N THR A 146 19.61 -2.11 6.94
CA THR A 146 19.31 -3.52 7.24
C THR A 146 17.91 -3.67 7.83
N PRO A 147 17.31 -4.87 7.79
CA PRO A 147 16.05 -5.12 8.48
C PRO A 147 16.05 -4.70 9.96
N GLU A 148 17.15 -4.95 10.68
CA GLU A 148 17.31 -4.54 12.08
C GLU A 148 17.30 -3.02 12.24
N GLU A 149 18.04 -2.30 11.39
CA GLU A 149 18.11 -0.83 11.43
C GLU A 149 16.73 -0.20 11.16
N ILE A 150 15.98 -0.74 10.20
CA ILE A 150 14.60 -0.30 9.92
C ILE A 150 13.70 -0.46 11.14
N VAL A 151 13.79 -1.62 11.83
CA VAL A 151 13.01 -1.86 13.05
C VAL A 151 13.46 -0.95 14.19
N GLN A 152 14.77 -0.73 14.37
CA GLN A 152 15.26 0.19 15.40
C GLN A 152 14.80 1.62 15.14
N GLU A 153 14.82 2.08 13.90
CA GLU A 153 14.33 3.42 13.54
C GLU A 153 12.84 3.56 13.84
N SER A 154 12.02 2.54 13.53
CA SER A 154 10.59 2.52 13.90
C SER A 154 10.39 2.71 15.41
N ILE A 155 11.14 1.97 16.23
CA ILE A 155 11.04 2.07 17.70
C ILE A 155 11.47 3.46 18.18
N LYS A 156 12.61 3.95 17.69
CA LYS A 156 13.17 5.26 18.04
C LYS A 156 12.20 6.40 17.73
N GLN A 157 11.42 6.28 16.66
CA GLN A 157 10.45 7.28 16.22
C GLN A 157 9.09 7.18 16.93
N GLY A 158 8.93 6.19 17.81
CA GLY A 158 7.70 5.93 18.54
C GLY A 158 6.57 5.40 17.65
N CYS A 159 6.92 4.71 16.55
CA CYS A 159 5.93 4.04 15.72
C CYS A 159 5.40 2.79 16.43
N ARG A 160 4.09 2.53 16.27
CA ARG A 160 3.44 1.31 16.80
C ARG A 160 3.31 0.23 15.72
N SER A 161 3.53 0.57 14.46
CA SER A 161 3.55 -0.37 13.34
C SER A 161 4.61 -0.06 12.29
N ILE A 162 4.94 -1.07 11.49
CA ILE A 162 5.71 -0.96 10.25
C ILE A 162 4.86 -1.49 9.09
N SER A 163 4.67 -0.69 8.05
CA SER A 163 4.00 -1.06 6.80
C SER A 163 4.98 -1.23 5.64
N HIS A 164 4.53 -1.93 4.62
CA HIS A 164 5.25 -2.11 3.36
C HIS A 164 4.29 -1.74 2.22
N SER A 165 4.56 -0.62 1.53
CA SER A 165 3.58 0.07 0.67
C SER A 165 4.27 0.94 -0.39
N ILE A 166 3.61 2.00 -0.89
CA ILE A 166 4.00 2.96 -1.95
C ILE A 166 4.16 2.33 -3.33
N ASN A 167 4.98 1.29 -3.45
CA ASN A 167 5.05 0.39 -4.59
C ASN A 167 4.46 -0.99 -4.20
N GLU A 168 4.81 -2.07 -4.90
CA GLU A 168 4.28 -3.39 -4.57
C GLU A 168 5.22 -4.15 -3.61
N PRO A 169 4.80 -4.45 -2.36
CA PRO A 169 5.63 -5.16 -1.39
C PRO A 169 6.03 -6.57 -1.79
N THR A 170 5.27 -7.23 -2.67
CA THR A 170 5.63 -8.53 -3.21
C THR A 170 7.05 -8.57 -3.78
N ILE A 171 7.52 -7.51 -4.44
CA ILE A 171 8.80 -7.57 -5.17
C ILE A 171 10.03 -7.42 -4.27
N PHE A 172 9.86 -6.93 -3.04
CA PHE A 172 10.91 -6.84 -2.01
C PHE A 172 10.63 -7.78 -0.83
N PHE A 173 10.05 -8.95 -1.14
CA PHE A 173 9.64 -9.98 -0.18
C PHE A 173 10.67 -10.25 0.91
N GLU A 174 11.94 -10.46 0.56
CA GLU A 174 12.98 -10.86 1.52
C GLU A 174 13.23 -9.77 2.57
N LEU A 175 13.25 -8.51 2.14
CA LEU A 175 13.39 -7.37 3.05
C LEU A 175 12.18 -7.28 3.99
N MET A 176 10.97 -7.35 3.43
CA MET A 176 9.73 -7.34 4.22
C MET A 176 9.70 -8.52 5.21
N TYR A 177 10.04 -9.73 4.77
CA TYR A 177 9.99 -10.95 5.57
C TYR A 177 10.90 -10.86 6.81
N ASP A 178 12.12 -10.37 6.65
CA ASP A 178 13.03 -10.19 7.78
C ASP A 178 12.57 -9.06 8.70
N VAL A 179 12.15 -7.92 8.14
CA VAL A 179 11.62 -6.79 8.92
C VAL A 179 10.45 -7.23 9.79
N VAL A 180 9.44 -7.91 9.23
CA VAL A 180 8.26 -8.31 10.02
C VAL A 180 8.62 -9.32 11.12
N ARG A 181 9.54 -10.25 10.86
CA ARG A 181 9.99 -11.22 11.86
C ARG A 181 10.69 -10.55 13.04
N ILE A 182 11.52 -9.54 12.77
CA ILE A 182 12.24 -8.80 13.81
C ILE A 182 11.26 -7.89 14.56
N ALA A 183 10.40 -7.16 13.83
CA ALA A 183 9.40 -6.24 14.39
C ALA A 183 8.44 -6.94 15.37
N LYS A 184 7.97 -8.16 15.03
CA LYS A 184 7.10 -8.95 15.92
C LYS A 184 7.75 -9.29 17.25
N LYS A 185 9.04 -9.64 17.25
CA LYS A 185 9.81 -9.89 18.49
C LYS A 185 9.96 -8.65 19.37
N LYS A 186 9.77 -7.45 18.79
CA LYS A 186 9.83 -6.16 19.48
C LYS A 186 8.47 -5.58 19.81
N GLY A 187 7.38 -6.33 19.58
CA GLY A 187 6.02 -5.90 19.92
C GLY A 187 5.41 -4.88 18.95
N LEU A 188 6.01 -4.65 17.79
CA LEU A 188 5.43 -3.80 16.75
C LEU A 188 4.38 -4.57 15.96
N LEU A 189 3.34 -3.86 15.53
CA LEU A 189 2.39 -4.37 14.54
C LEU A 189 3.04 -4.37 13.16
N THR A 190 2.74 -5.37 12.34
CA THR A 190 3.37 -5.52 11.02
C THR A 190 2.33 -5.60 9.91
N LEU A 191 2.48 -4.73 8.91
CA LEU A 191 1.44 -4.42 7.93
C LEU A 191 1.96 -4.50 6.50
N CYS A 192 1.05 -4.69 5.55
CA CYS A 192 1.34 -4.75 4.13
C CYS A 192 0.18 -4.12 3.34
N HIS A 193 0.46 -3.17 2.45
CA HIS A 193 -0.50 -2.64 1.49
C HIS A 193 -0.08 -3.10 0.08
N THR A 194 -0.86 -4.00 -0.51
CA THR A 194 -0.52 -4.71 -1.74
C THR A 194 -1.59 -4.55 -2.81
N ASN A 195 -1.19 -4.72 -4.08
CA ASN A 195 -2.11 -4.89 -5.19
C ASN A 195 -2.67 -6.33 -5.28
N GLY A 196 -2.31 -7.21 -4.35
CA GLY A 196 -2.81 -8.59 -4.27
C GLY A 196 -2.18 -9.57 -5.27
N GLY A 197 -1.01 -9.24 -5.82
CA GLY A 197 -0.34 -10.03 -6.86
C GLY A 197 0.58 -11.15 -6.36
N MET A 198 0.74 -11.33 -5.06
CA MET A 198 1.62 -12.35 -4.49
C MET A 198 1.07 -13.76 -4.75
N ALA A 199 1.96 -14.73 -4.97
CA ALA A 199 1.55 -16.13 -5.01
C ALA A 199 1.14 -16.63 -3.62
N ARG A 200 0.33 -17.69 -3.59
CA ARG A 200 -0.27 -18.20 -2.36
C ARG A 200 0.74 -18.64 -1.31
N GLU A 201 1.77 -19.42 -1.67
CA GLU A 201 2.73 -19.91 -0.66
C GLU A 201 3.54 -18.77 -0.02
N PRO A 202 4.14 -17.82 -0.76
CA PRO A 202 4.79 -16.66 -0.14
C PRO A 202 3.83 -15.84 0.76
N MET A 203 2.57 -15.66 0.34
CA MET A 203 1.59 -14.93 1.13
C MET A 203 1.30 -15.63 2.46
N ILE A 204 1.13 -16.95 2.46
CA ILE A 204 0.94 -17.74 3.69
C ILE A 204 2.14 -17.61 4.62
N GLU A 205 3.36 -17.64 4.10
CA GLU A 205 4.58 -17.47 4.91
C GLU A 205 4.64 -16.10 5.58
N LEU A 206 4.28 -15.02 4.87
CA LEU A 206 4.21 -13.68 5.45
C LEU A 206 3.09 -13.51 6.47
N LEU A 207 1.91 -14.10 6.19
CA LEU A 207 0.75 -14.01 7.07
C LEU A 207 1.00 -14.63 8.46
N LYS A 208 2.03 -15.46 8.64
CA LYS A 208 2.46 -15.90 9.98
C LYS A 208 2.87 -14.73 10.87
N PHE A 209 3.39 -13.67 10.28
CA PHE A 209 3.96 -12.52 10.99
C PHE A 209 3.08 -11.28 10.91
N LEU A 210 2.40 -11.04 9.79
CA LEU A 210 1.54 -9.87 9.58
C LEU A 210 0.37 -9.80 10.58
N ASP A 211 -0.02 -8.59 10.96
CA ASP A 211 -1.18 -8.29 11.80
C ASP A 211 -2.37 -7.80 10.98
N GLY A 212 -2.10 -7.14 9.85
CA GLY A 212 -3.13 -6.90 8.85
C GLY A 212 -2.61 -6.47 7.49
N VAL A 213 -3.51 -6.50 6.51
CA VAL A 213 -3.20 -6.30 5.10
C VAL A 213 -4.26 -5.39 4.48
N THR A 214 -3.80 -4.37 3.74
CA THR A 214 -4.65 -3.60 2.83
C THR A 214 -4.46 -4.14 1.43
N VAL A 215 -5.55 -4.42 0.71
CA VAL A 215 -5.48 -4.89 -0.69
C VAL A 215 -6.20 -3.92 -1.61
N ASP A 216 -5.51 -3.47 -2.65
CA ASP A 216 -6.13 -2.71 -3.73
C ASP A 216 -6.92 -3.64 -4.66
N LEU A 217 -8.25 -3.73 -4.46
CA LEU A 217 -9.15 -4.33 -5.43
C LEU A 217 -9.55 -3.25 -6.44
N LYS A 218 -8.71 -3.06 -7.45
CA LYS A 218 -8.74 -1.88 -8.33
C LYS A 218 -9.97 -1.78 -9.23
N SER A 219 -10.61 -2.89 -9.55
CA SER A 219 -11.82 -2.96 -10.37
C SER A 219 -12.43 -4.35 -10.20
N PHE A 220 -13.66 -4.53 -10.68
CA PHE A 220 -14.27 -5.85 -10.85
C PHE A 220 -14.42 -6.24 -12.32
N SER A 221 -13.54 -5.68 -13.18
CA SER A 221 -13.48 -5.93 -14.61
C SER A 221 -12.12 -6.52 -15.02
N PRO A 222 -12.08 -7.73 -15.62
CA PRO A 222 -10.83 -8.29 -16.16
C PRO A 222 -10.15 -7.37 -17.18
N LYS A 223 -10.93 -6.65 -17.99
CA LYS A 223 -10.43 -5.68 -18.97
C LYS A 223 -9.66 -4.55 -18.32
N PHE A 224 -10.13 -4.03 -17.17
CA PHE A 224 -9.38 -3.02 -16.42
C PHE A 224 -8.01 -3.55 -15.99
N TYR A 225 -7.95 -4.77 -15.44
CA TYR A 225 -6.68 -5.34 -15.01
C TYR A 225 -5.70 -5.52 -16.17
N GLN A 226 -6.17 -6.01 -17.31
CA GLN A 226 -5.37 -6.17 -18.51
C GLN A 226 -4.87 -4.82 -19.06
N ASP A 227 -5.78 -3.89 -19.33
CA ASP A 227 -5.48 -2.68 -20.09
C ASP A 227 -4.86 -1.57 -19.23
N ILE A 228 -5.23 -1.51 -17.96
CA ILE A 228 -4.84 -0.41 -17.05
C ILE A 228 -3.71 -0.81 -16.12
N SER A 229 -3.66 -2.07 -15.67
CA SER A 229 -2.70 -2.54 -14.66
C SER A 229 -1.67 -3.54 -15.19
N GLU A 230 -1.83 -4.01 -16.43
CA GLU A 230 -1.11 -5.13 -17.05
C GLU A 230 -1.13 -6.40 -16.17
N ALA A 231 -2.24 -6.67 -15.49
CA ALA A 231 -2.37 -7.74 -14.52
C ALA A 231 -3.64 -8.57 -14.75
N LYS A 232 -3.98 -9.43 -13.80
CA LYS A 232 -5.18 -10.27 -13.79
C LYS A 232 -5.92 -10.10 -12.46
N ILE A 233 -7.25 -10.17 -12.48
CA ILE A 233 -8.06 -10.01 -11.27
C ILE A 233 -8.06 -11.29 -10.41
N GLU A 234 -7.98 -12.46 -11.04
CA GLU A 234 -8.12 -13.76 -10.38
C GLU A 234 -7.05 -13.98 -9.29
N PRO A 235 -5.76 -13.65 -9.51
CA PRO A 235 -4.76 -13.71 -8.43
C PRO A 235 -5.09 -12.78 -7.25
N VAL A 236 -5.67 -11.61 -7.50
CA VAL A 236 -6.04 -10.64 -6.46
C VAL A 236 -7.17 -11.20 -5.60
N LEU A 237 -8.21 -11.76 -6.23
CA LEU A 237 -9.31 -12.42 -5.54
C LEU A 237 -8.84 -13.64 -4.73
N GLY A 238 -7.89 -14.42 -5.27
CA GLY A 238 -7.26 -15.53 -4.56
C GLY A 238 -6.45 -15.08 -3.33
N THR A 239 -5.73 -13.96 -3.44
CA THR A 239 -5.00 -13.34 -2.33
C THR A 239 -5.95 -12.87 -1.24
N LEU A 240 -7.04 -12.17 -1.59
CA LEU A 240 -8.06 -11.73 -0.64
C LEU A 240 -8.65 -12.90 0.16
N LYS A 241 -9.00 -14.00 -0.52
CA LYS A 241 -9.47 -15.23 0.14
C LYS A 241 -8.42 -15.83 1.07
N THR A 242 -7.17 -15.87 0.64
CA THR A 242 -6.05 -16.40 1.45
C THR A 242 -5.86 -15.59 2.73
N ILE A 243 -5.89 -14.25 2.63
CA ILE A 243 -5.77 -13.36 3.79
C ILE A 243 -6.96 -13.56 4.74
N ARG A 244 -8.20 -13.60 4.21
CA ARG A 244 -9.38 -13.86 5.04
C ARG A 244 -9.28 -15.18 5.81
N GLN A 245 -8.86 -16.25 5.14
CA GLN A 245 -8.69 -17.58 5.75
C GLN A 245 -7.64 -17.60 6.87
N SER A 246 -6.64 -16.71 6.81
CA SER A 246 -5.61 -16.61 7.85
C SER A 246 -6.08 -15.94 9.15
N GLY A 247 -7.26 -15.29 9.13
CA GLY A 247 -7.79 -14.55 10.27
C GLY A 247 -7.09 -13.21 10.56
N LYS A 248 -6.16 -12.77 9.70
CA LYS A 248 -5.54 -11.45 9.80
C LYS A 248 -6.51 -10.34 9.42
N HIS A 249 -6.29 -9.15 9.97
CA HIS A 249 -7.13 -8.00 9.65
C HIS A 249 -6.97 -7.62 8.18
N LEU A 250 -8.08 -7.38 7.50
CA LEU A 250 -8.11 -7.11 6.05
C LEU A 250 -8.97 -5.87 5.78
N GLU A 251 -8.41 -4.91 5.04
CA GLU A 251 -9.15 -3.79 4.47
C GLU A 251 -8.93 -3.74 2.95
N ILE A 252 -9.90 -3.20 2.23
CA ILE A 252 -9.89 -3.14 0.76
C ILE A 252 -9.92 -1.69 0.31
N VAL A 253 -9.08 -1.36 -0.65
CA VAL A 253 -9.08 -0.05 -1.30
C VAL A 253 -9.51 -0.22 -2.76
N ASN A 254 -10.41 0.66 -3.19
CA ASN A 254 -10.79 0.84 -4.57
C ASN A 254 -10.61 2.32 -4.94
N LEU A 255 -9.57 2.62 -5.73
CA LEU A 255 -9.38 3.95 -6.32
C LEU A 255 -10.35 4.09 -7.48
N VAL A 256 -11.40 4.89 -7.30
CA VAL A 256 -12.44 5.09 -8.32
C VAL A 256 -11.90 6.10 -9.34
N ILE A 257 -11.77 5.69 -10.59
CA ILE A 257 -11.25 6.44 -11.74
C ILE A 257 -12.40 6.65 -12.73
N PRO A 258 -12.74 7.91 -13.06
CA PRO A 258 -13.83 8.20 -13.98
C PRO A 258 -13.72 7.44 -15.29
N THR A 259 -14.85 6.94 -15.78
CA THR A 259 -15.01 6.18 -17.05
C THR A 259 -14.35 4.81 -17.11
N LEU A 260 -13.57 4.40 -16.11
CA LEU A 260 -12.77 3.17 -16.16
C LEU A 260 -13.24 2.09 -15.17
N ASN A 261 -13.62 2.48 -13.96
CA ASN A 261 -14.10 1.56 -12.91
C ASN A 261 -15.17 2.20 -12.00
N ASP A 262 -15.81 3.27 -12.46
CA ASP A 262 -16.89 3.98 -11.76
C ASP A 262 -18.29 3.50 -12.15
N ASP A 263 -18.40 2.41 -12.90
CA ASP A 263 -19.68 1.75 -13.17
C ASP A 263 -20.26 1.14 -11.88
N LEU A 264 -21.47 1.58 -11.52
CA LEU A 264 -22.13 1.16 -10.27
C LEU A 264 -22.54 -0.32 -10.28
N ASN A 265 -22.74 -0.94 -11.45
CA ASN A 265 -23.06 -2.37 -11.50
C ASN A 265 -21.81 -3.21 -11.21
N ASP A 266 -20.64 -2.81 -11.69
CA ASP A 266 -19.39 -3.47 -11.35
C ASP A 266 -19.02 -3.26 -9.88
N ILE A 267 -19.25 -2.07 -9.32
CA ILE A 267 -19.10 -1.81 -7.87
C ILE A 267 -20.07 -2.68 -7.06
N ARG A 268 -21.32 -2.83 -7.51
CA ARG A 268 -22.30 -3.74 -6.89
C ARG A 268 -21.78 -5.17 -6.85
N LYS A 269 -21.35 -5.72 -7.99
CA LYS A 269 -20.80 -7.09 -8.08
C LYS A 269 -19.59 -7.26 -7.16
N MET A 270 -18.72 -6.25 -7.11
CA MET A 270 -17.56 -6.23 -6.20
C MET A 270 -18.00 -6.35 -4.74
N CYS A 271 -18.96 -5.54 -4.31
CA CYS A 271 -19.43 -5.53 -2.93
C CYS A 271 -20.14 -6.83 -2.56
N GLN A 272 -20.97 -7.37 -3.45
CA GLN A 272 -21.60 -8.69 -3.27
C GLN A 272 -20.55 -9.79 -3.12
N TRP A 273 -19.51 -9.78 -3.96
CA TRP A 273 -18.42 -10.74 -3.87
C TRP A 273 -17.66 -10.61 -2.54
N ILE A 274 -17.36 -9.38 -2.09
CA ILE A 274 -16.70 -9.12 -0.81
C ILE A 274 -17.57 -9.64 0.35
N ALA A 275 -18.85 -9.29 0.37
CA ALA A 275 -19.78 -9.73 1.42
C ALA A 275 -19.86 -11.26 1.50
N GLN A 276 -19.92 -11.95 0.37
CA GLN A 276 -20.03 -13.41 0.29
C GLN A 276 -18.72 -14.14 0.65
N ASN A 277 -17.56 -13.60 0.27
CA ASN A 277 -16.28 -14.32 0.37
C ASN A 277 -15.42 -13.86 1.55
N LEU A 278 -15.56 -12.61 1.97
CA LEU A 278 -14.72 -11.96 2.98
C LEU A 278 -15.52 -11.53 4.21
N GLY A 279 -16.83 -11.31 4.06
CA GLY A 279 -17.74 -10.88 5.11
C GLY A 279 -18.09 -9.40 5.01
N GLN A 280 -19.34 -9.07 5.36
CA GLN A 280 -19.90 -7.70 5.33
C GLN A 280 -19.16 -6.72 6.24
N GLU A 281 -18.42 -7.24 7.22
CA GLU A 281 -17.58 -6.47 8.12
C GLU A 281 -16.23 -6.05 7.53
N THR A 282 -15.83 -6.57 6.37
CA THR A 282 -14.57 -6.18 5.72
C THR A 282 -14.65 -4.72 5.29
N PRO A 283 -13.81 -3.82 5.84
CA PRO A 283 -13.81 -2.43 5.41
C PRO A 283 -13.46 -2.26 3.93
N ILE A 284 -14.21 -1.40 3.25
CA ILE A 284 -13.91 -0.97 1.88
C ILE A 284 -13.79 0.55 1.79
N HIS A 285 -12.75 1.01 1.12
CA HIS A 285 -12.42 2.41 0.91
C HIS A 285 -12.56 2.77 -0.56
N PHE A 286 -13.55 3.58 -0.90
CA PHE A 286 -13.64 4.22 -2.21
C PHE A 286 -12.83 5.51 -2.18
N THR A 287 -11.67 5.51 -2.82
CA THR A 287 -10.74 6.64 -2.78
C THR A 287 -10.85 7.47 -4.05
N ARG A 288 -10.71 8.79 -3.89
CA ARG A 288 -10.76 9.75 -5.00
C ARG A 288 -9.50 9.67 -5.86
N PHE A 289 -9.68 9.50 -7.16
CA PHE A 289 -8.60 9.61 -8.13
C PHE A 289 -8.19 11.07 -8.38
N SER A 290 -6.89 11.26 -8.54
CA SER A 290 -6.25 12.48 -9.03
C SER A 290 -5.48 12.17 -10.31
N PRO A 291 -5.62 12.97 -11.38
CA PRO A 291 -4.92 12.75 -12.65
C PRO A 291 -3.41 12.77 -12.48
N GLN A 292 -2.76 11.64 -12.75
CA GLN A 292 -1.31 11.46 -12.65
C GLN A 292 -0.80 10.43 -13.66
N TYR A 293 0.52 10.38 -13.83
CA TYR A 293 1.25 9.45 -14.70
C TYR A 293 0.70 9.45 -16.14
N LYS A 294 0.15 8.33 -16.62
CA LYS A 294 -0.37 8.18 -17.99
C LYS A 294 -1.85 8.56 -18.12
N MET A 295 -2.48 9.01 -17.02
CA MET A 295 -3.91 9.33 -16.96
C MET A 295 -4.18 10.81 -16.63
N THR A 296 -3.29 11.71 -17.04
CA THR A 296 -3.44 13.16 -16.83
C THR A 296 -4.60 13.77 -17.63
N HIS A 297 -5.14 13.07 -18.63
CA HIS A 297 -6.25 13.51 -19.46
C HIS A 297 -7.64 13.28 -18.83
N LEU A 298 -7.73 12.51 -17.75
CA LEU A 298 -8.99 12.29 -17.03
C LEU A 298 -9.20 13.36 -15.95
N PRO A 299 -10.43 13.64 -15.51
CA PRO A 299 -10.68 14.54 -14.38
C PRO A 299 -10.44 13.82 -13.04
N HIS A 300 -10.38 14.61 -11.95
CA HIS A 300 -10.54 14.03 -10.61
C HIS A 300 -11.90 13.35 -10.50
N THR A 301 -12.02 12.27 -9.71
CA THR A 301 -13.32 11.66 -9.46
C THR A 301 -14.25 12.67 -8.81
N PRO A 302 -15.45 12.91 -9.37
CA PRO A 302 -16.44 13.74 -8.70
C PRO A 302 -16.86 13.10 -7.38
N ILE A 303 -16.98 13.90 -6.31
CA ILE A 303 -17.34 13.40 -4.97
C ILE A 303 -18.67 12.63 -5.02
N ARG A 304 -19.65 13.10 -5.81
CA ARG A 304 -20.94 12.41 -6.02
C ARG A 304 -20.80 10.95 -6.45
N ILE A 305 -19.79 10.61 -7.25
CA ILE A 305 -19.57 9.23 -7.73
C ILE A 305 -19.08 8.35 -6.57
N LEU A 306 -18.22 8.90 -5.69
CA LEU A 306 -17.77 8.21 -4.48
C LEU A 306 -18.92 8.00 -3.49
N GLU A 307 -19.81 8.99 -3.36
CA GLU A 307 -21.02 8.86 -2.54
C GLU A 307 -21.97 7.79 -3.10
N GLN A 308 -22.18 7.76 -4.42
CA GLN A 308 -22.97 6.70 -5.09
C GLN A 308 -22.35 5.31 -4.92
N ALA A 309 -21.02 5.19 -5.02
CA ALA A 309 -20.31 3.94 -4.75
C ALA A 309 -20.50 3.50 -3.28
N MET A 310 -20.40 4.46 -2.35
CA MET A 310 -20.63 4.21 -0.93
C MET A 310 -22.07 3.72 -0.66
N ASP A 311 -23.07 4.39 -1.23
CA ASP A 311 -24.48 4.04 -1.05
C ASP A 311 -24.81 2.68 -1.70
N THR A 312 -24.18 2.38 -2.84
CA THR A 312 -24.26 1.05 -3.47
C THR A 312 -23.70 -0.01 -2.53
N ALA A 313 -22.49 0.17 -2.01
CA ALA A 313 -21.88 -0.82 -1.11
C ALA A 313 -22.71 -1.05 0.17
N LYS A 314 -23.28 0.01 0.74
CA LYS A 314 -24.19 -0.10 1.90
C LYS A 314 -25.47 -0.85 1.58
N THR A 315 -26.06 -0.61 0.40
CA THR A 315 -27.23 -1.34 -0.09
C THR A 315 -26.94 -2.83 -0.21
N GLU A 316 -25.74 -3.20 -0.64
CA GLU A 316 -25.28 -4.59 -0.70
C GLU A 316 -24.84 -5.17 0.67
N GLY A 317 -25.08 -4.43 1.76
CA GLY A 317 -24.88 -4.91 3.13
C GLY A 317 -23.48 -4.66 3.72
N MET A 318 -22.60 -3.93 3.03
CA MET A 318 -21.29 -3.59 3.59
C MET A 318 -21.43 -2.66 4.81
N LYS A 319 -20.86 -3.05 5.94
CA LYS A 319 -21.01 -2.35 7.23
C LYS A 319 -20.06 -1.16 7.38
N TYR A 320 -18.87 -1.25 6.82
CA TYR A 320 -17.82 -0.25 6.94
C TYR A 320 -17.37 0.19 5.55
N VAL A 321 -17.89 1.35 5.14
CA VAL A 321 -17.64 1.93 3.81
C VAL A 321 -17.11 3.34 3.99
N TYR A 322 -15.95 3.58 3.42
CA TYR A 322 -15.22 4.83 3.57
C TYR A 322 -15.09 5.55 2.23
N VAL A 323 -15.09 6.87 2.29
CA VAL A 323 -14.68 7.72 1.17
C VAL A 323 -13.32 8.31 1.55
N GLY A 324 -12.27 7.94 0.81
CA GLY A 324 -10.91 8.42 1.03
C GLY A 324 -10.48 9.49 0.03
N ASN A 325 -9.37 10.17 0.32
CA ASN A 325 -8.84 11.28 -0.50
C ASN A 325 -9.81 12.46 -0.72
N VAL A 326 -10.77 12.64 0.21
CA VAL A 326 -11.66 13.80 0.28
C VAL A 326 -11.58 14.38 1.68
N VAL A 327 -10.89 15.51 1.81
CA VAL A 327 -10.66 16.18 3.10
C VAL A 327 -11.99 16.60 3.72
N GLY A 328 -12.19 16.27 5.00
CA GLY A 328 -13.37 16.66 5.77
C GLY A 328 -14.67 15.93 5.41
N HIS A 329 -14.60 14.91 4.54
CA HIS A 329 -15.79 14.15 4.18
C HIS A 329 -16.27 13.30 5.37
N ARG A 330 -17.58 13.29 5.64
CA ARG A 330 -18.15 12.55 6.79
C ARG A 330 -17.75 11.06 6.79
N ALA A 331 -17.69 10.45 5.61
CA ALA A 331 -17.30 9.06 5.45
C ALA A 331 -15.77 8.80 5.53
N ASN A 332 -14.96 9.77 5.98
CA ASN A 332 -13.63 9.46 6.53
C ASN A 332 -13.74 8.85 7.94
N SER A 333 -14.83 9.15 8.66
CA SER A 333 -15.05 8.73 10.06
C SER A 333 -15.70 7.35 10.14
N THR A 334 -15.43 6.63 11.23
CA THR A 334 -16.04 5.32 11.52
C THR A 334 -17.34 5.51 12.30
N TYR A 335 -18.40 4.86 11.85
CA TYR A 335 -19.72 4.87 12.49
C TYR A 335 -20.09 3.46 12.95
N CYS A 336 -20.81 3.35 14.06
CA CYS A 336 -21.34 2.08 14.53
C CYS A 336 -22.39 1.56 13.54
N PRO A 337 -22.27 0.33 13.01
CA PRO A 337 -23.23 -0.17 12.03
C PRO A 337 -24.63 -0.41 12.61
N ARG A 338 -24.76 -0.51 13.93
CA ARG A 338 -26.04 -0.76 14.61
C ARG A 338 -26.79 0.51 15.00
N CYS A 339 -26.12 1.46 15.66
CA CYS A 339 -26.77 2.67 16.18
C CYS A 339 -26.35 3.97 15.46
N ASN A 340 -25.50 3.87 14.43
CA ASN A 340 -24.99 4.99 13.65
C ASN A 340 -24.25 6.08 14.46
N LYS A 341 -23.88 5.80 15.72
CA LYS A 341 -23.04 6.71 16.51
C LYS A 341 -21.67 6.83 15.84
N ARG A 342 -21.16 8.05 15.67
CA ARG A 342 -19.78 8.29 15.24
C ARG A 342 -18.82 7.79 16.32
N LEU A 343 -18.02 6.78 15.98
CA LEU A 343 -17.09 6.11 16.89
C LEU A 343 -15.69 6.65 16.78
N ILE A 344 -15.22 6.88 15.55
CA ILE A 344 -13.90 7.47 15.31
C ILE A 344 -14.10 8.67 14.42
N GLU A 345 -13.73 9.83 14.93
CA GLU A 345 -13.78 11.08 14.21
C GLU A 345 -12.45 11.31 13.51
N ARG A 346 -12.51 11.46 12.18
CA ARG A 346 -11.36 11.77 11.35
C ARG A 346 -11.61 12.99 10.50
N SER A 347 -10.57 13.78 10.29
CA SER A 347 -10.49 14.75 9.21
C SER A 347 -9.34 14.33 8.30
N HIS A 348 -9.68 13.75 7.14
CA HIS A 348 -8.70 13.14 6.24
C HIS A 348 -7.88 12.05 6.96
N PHE A 349 -6.54 12.16 6.98
CA PHE A 349 -5.65 11.20 7.64
C PHE A 349 -5.43 11.47 9.14
N ILE A 350 -6.07 12.48 9.71
CA ILE A 350 -5.90 12.83 11.12
C ILE A 350 -7.08 12.29 11.92
N MET A 351 -6.79 11.41 12.88
CA MET A 351 -7.75 11.01 13.91
C MET A 351 -7.88 12.12 14.96
N LEU A 352 -9.11 12.61 15.14
CA LEU A 352 -9.43 13.66 16.10
C LEU A 352 -9.92 13.07 17.43
N LYS A 353 -10.76 12.03 17.37
CA LYS A 353 -11.33 11.36 18.56
C LYS A 353 -11.55 9.88 18.29
N ASN A 354 -11.33 9.06 19.31
CA ASN A 354 -11.67 7.64 19.32
C ASN A 354 -12.58 7.34 20.52
N HIS A 355 -13.79 6.86 20.26
CA HIS A 355 -14.79 6.52 21.25
C HIS A 355 -14.98 5.00 21.44
N ILE A 356 -14.27 4.17 20.68
CA ILE A 356 -14.33 2.71 20.84
C ILE A 356 -13.74 2.33 22.21
N LYS A 357 -14.46 1.49 22.96
CA LYS A 357 -14.00 0.95 24.24
C LYS A 357 -13.97 -0.57 24.16
N ASN A 358 -12.81 -1.18 24.42
CA ASN A 358 -12.61 -2.64 24.38
C ASN A 358 -13.12 -3.28 23.07
N GLY A 359 -12.95 -2.57 21.94
CA GLY A 359 -13.44 -3.01 20.63
C GLY A 359 -14.96 -2.94 20.42
N CYS A 360 -15.69 -2.25 21.29
CA CYS A 360 -17.14 -2.10 21.21
C CYS A 360 -17.59 -0.64 21.09
N CYS A 361 -18.76 -0.46 20.50
CA CYS A 361 -19.50 0.80 20.53
C CYS A 361 -19.97 1.09 21.97
N PRO A 362 -19.63 2.25 22.56
CA PRO A 362 -20.03 2.56 23.94
C PRO A 362 -21.54 2.83 24.09
N ASN A 363 -22.26 3.04 22.98
CA ASN A 363 -23.69 3.40 23.00
C ASN A 363 -24.63 2.19 22.93
N CYS A 364 -24.26 1.14 22.18
CA CYS A 364 -25.12 -0.04 21.97
C CYS A 364 -24.39 -1.38 22.14
N ASN A 365 -23.13 -1.35 22.58
CA ASN A 365 -22.26 -2.51 22.79
C ASN A 365 -22.01 -3.38 21.54
N GLU A 366 -22.29 -2.87 20.34
CA GLU A 366 -21.94 -3.55 19.08
C GLU A 366 -20.43 -3.75 19.00
N LYS A 367 -19.99 -4.99 18.74
CA LYS A 367 -18.58 -5.31 18.51
C LYS A 367 -18.16 -4.71 17.17
N ILE A 368 -17.08 -3.92 17.18
CA ILE A 368 -16.53 -3.30 15.99
C ILE A 368 -15.32 -4.14 15.55
N PRO A 369 -15.36 -4.78 14.38
CA PRO A 369 -14.25 -5.61 13.90
C PRO A 369 -13.01 -4.75 13.64
N GLY A 370 -11.84 -5.19 14.11
CA GLY A 370 -10.60 -4.43 13.99
C GLY A 370 -9.62 -4.79 15.09
N VAL A 371 -8.42 -4.22 15.00
CA VAL A 371 -7.41 -4.27 16.05
C VAL A 371 -7.47 -2.97 16.81
N TRP A 372 -7.87 -3.04 18.08
CA TRP A 372 -8.04 -1.90 18.96
C TRP A 372 -6.94 -1.91 20.01
N GLY A 373 -6.42 -0.72 20.30
CA GLY A 373 -5.17 -0.54 21.04
C GLY A 373 -5.31 -0.45 22.54
#